data_AF-A0A932I609-F1
#
_entry.id   AF-A0A932I609-F1
#
_cell.length_a   1.000
_cell.length_b   1.000
_cell.length_c   1.000
_cell.angle_alpha   90.00
_cell.angle_beta   90.00
_cell.angle_gamma   90.00
#
_symmetry.space_group_name_H-M   'P 1'
#
loop_
_entity.id
_entity.type
_entity.pdbx_description
1 polymer ?
#
loop_
_entity_poly.entity_id
_entity_poly.type
_entity_poly.pdbx_seq_one_letter_code
_entity_poly.pdbx_strand_id
1 'polypeptide(L)'
;MINEIEKWLKVNSINISTTYLKKRIESHPDYPSLLAVEDSLVELGIYTNTYYCSIDDLKNHNSNFLAHLNKGAGRILFCESIDDAKKNNKDFEEYWSGNVMILVPTKVYGNIEHTIIRKTEKLTQLFYILSGLLLSLCLTIFFLSFRSIPVILLIMTNSVGVYMCWLISQKEFGVKNIVTDKICGISKNNKCEAVLFSKGAKLFNWLSWADVGFCYFISSIIFIILIHFTSSHWATNIQIYYIVSLVALLFPIYSLYYQVAIVKQICMLCIGILIIIFINSIVSLLYLDLLKVTNTPLSIYVMFVFLQLFSISLWQTFKILYQKGMSNLENEIGIIRFKRDPAIFKAMLSKNIFNEDNLPSKNDLISYGAENANLNLVIACNPFCTPCAKAHHNLENIFSKFPKRVSITIRFALLTNDDNDIKVKAVKEILKAATISPHESINTWYSLLNIEKYKTLFNVADIDIENYINYHINWSKKVNIMKTPTIFLNGRQIPELYSWTDFANLIEYELNS
;
A
#
# COMPACT_ATOMS: atom_id res chain seq x y z
N MET A 1 3.59 -13.46 9.08
CA MET A 1 4.10 -14.00 7.80
C MET A 1 5.25 -13.15 7.28
N ILE A 2 5.05 -11.91 6.85
CA ILE A 2 6.11 -11.06 6.26
C ILE A 2 7.39 -11.00 7.13
N ASN A 3 7.26 -10.77 8.44
CA ASN A 3 8.43 -10.72 9.35
C ASN A 3 9.25 -12.02 9.37
N GLU A 4 8.60 -13.18 9.24
CA GLU A 4 9.28 -14.49 9.25
C GLU A 4 10.05 -14.69 7.93
N ILE A 5 9.43 -14.31 6.81
CA ILE A 5 10.05 -14.34 5.48
C ILE A 5 11.25 -13.38 5.43
N GLU A 6 11.12 -12.18 6.01
CA GLU A 6 12.21 -11.20 6.06
C GLU A 6 13.41 -11.71 6.87
N LYS A 7 13.16 -12.35 8.03
CA LYS A 7 14.23 -12.99 8.81
C LYS A 7 14.92 -14.09 8.00
N TRP A 8 14.15 -14.97 7.38
CA TRP A 8 14.66 -16.07 6.57
C TRP A 8 15.56 -15.58 5.43
N LEU A 9 15.11 -14.56 4.68
CA LEU A 9 15.90 -13.98 3.59
C LEU A 9 17.18 -13.31 4.11
N LYS A 10 17.11 -12.58 5.23
CA LYS A 10 18.28 -11.91 5.84
C LYS A 10 19.35 -12.90 6.27
N VAL A 11 18.97 -14.02 6.90
CA VAL A 11 19.92 -15.09 7.30
C VAL A 11 20.64 -15.66 6.08
N ASN A 12 19.97 -15.71 4.93
CA ASN A 12 20.57 -16.11 3.65
C ASN A 12 21.24 -14.97 2.88
N SER A 13 21.54 -13.84 3.54
CA SER A 13 22.18 -12.65 2.92
C SER A 13 21.39 -11.99 1.78
N ILE A 14 20.09 -12.24 1.71
CA ILE A 14 19.18 -11.63 0.74
C ILE A 14 18.41 -10.50 1.43
N ASN A 15 18.66 -9.28 1.00
CA ASN A 15 18.06 -8.09 1.60
C ASN A 15 17.01 -7.51 0.66
N ILE A 16 15.74 -7.70 1.01
CA ILE A 16 14.59 -7.22 0.22
C ILE A 16 13.89 -6.10 0.99
N SER A 17 13.27 -5.16 0.26
CA SER A 17 12.40 -4.14 0.87
C SER A 17 11.20 -4.82 1.52
N THR A 18 10.94 -4.50 2.79
CA THR A 18 9.76 -5.00 3.52
C THR A 18 8.48 -4.49 2.86
N THR A 19 8.46 -3.25 2.36
CA THR A 19 7.31 -2.70 1.63
C THR A 19 7.03 -3.48 0.35
N TYR A 20 8.08 -3.83 -0.41
CA TYR A 20 7.93 -4.65 -1.62
C TYR A 20 7.35 -6.03 -1.28
N LEU A 21 7.94 -6.73 -0.31
CA LEU A 21 7.47 -8.06 0.12
C LEU A 21 6.01 -8.00 0.58
N LYS A 22 5.67 -7.03 1.42
CA LYS A 22 4.29 -6.82 1.90
C LYS A 22 3.34 -6.61 0.73
N LYS A 23 3.69 -5.69 -0.18
CA LYS A 23 2.86 -5.36 -1.35
C LYS A 23 2.62 -6.57 -2.25
N ARG A 24 3.66 -7.36 -2.57
CA ARG A 24 3.55 -8.48 -3.50
C ARG A 24 2.88 -9.71 -2.88
N ILE A 25 3.28 -10.10 -1.68
CA ILE A 25 2.77 -11.30 -1.03
C ILE A 25 1.34 -11.10 -0.53
N GLU A 26 1.03 -9.98 0.12
CA GLU A 26 -0.33 -9.77 0.68
C GLU A 26 -1.38 -9.46 -0.40
N SER A 27 -0.95 -9.05 -1.59
CA SER A 27 -1.85 -8.84 -2.74
C SER A 27 -1.99 -10.07 -3.65
N HIS A 28 -1.30 -11.18 -3.32
CA HIS A 28 -1.40 -12.43 -4.07
C HIS A 28 -2.78 -13.09 -3.86
N PRO A 29 -3.39 -13.72 -4.90
CA PRO A 29 -4.66 -14.45 -4.77
C PRO A 29 -4.65 -15.47 -3.64
N ASP A 30 -3.58 -16.29 -3.58
CA ASP A 30 -3.45 -17.36 -2.59
C ASP A 30 -2.84 -16.92 -1.25
N TYR A 31 -2.80 -15.62 -0.94
CA TYR A 31 -2.37 -15.19 0.39
C TYR A 31 -3.32 -15.76 1.47
N PRO A 32 -2.83 -16.40 2.55
CA PRO A 32 -1.44 -16.43 3.07
C PRO A 32 -0.69 -17.76 2.87
N SER A 33 -0.62 -18.30 1.65
CA SER A 33 0.06 -19.58 1.33
C SER A 33 1.57 -19.45 1.06
N LEU A 34 2.28 -20.59 1.07
CA LEU A 34 3.66 -20.67 0.58
C LEU A 34 3.77 -20.35 -0.92
N LEU A 35 2.75 -20.67 -1.71
CA LEU A 35 2.72 -20.35 -3.15
C LEU A 35 2.81 -18.83 -3.38
N ALA A 36 2.07 -18.05 -2.60
CA ALA A 36 2.14 -16.59 -2.65
C ALA A 36 3.56 -16.05 -2.34
N VAL A 37 4.33 -16.76 -1.51
CA VAL A 37 5.73 -16.42 -1.21
C VAL A 37 6.64 -16.78 -2.38
N GLU A 38 6.49 -18.00 -2.90
CA GLU A 38 7.26 -18.53 -4.03
C GLU A 38 7.15 -17.64 -5.26
N ASP A 39 5.93 -17.38 -5.71
CA ASP A 39 5.67 -16.56 -6.91
C ASP A 39 6.21 -15.13 -6.75
N SER A 40 6.04 -14.54 -5.56
CA SER A 40 6.56 -13.20 -5.25
C SER A 40 8.09 -13.13 -5.25
N LEU A 41 8.77 -14.21 -4.88
CA LEU A 41 10.23 -14.31 -4.88
C LEU A 41 10.78 -14.59 -6.28
N VAL A 42 10.09 -15.41 -7.07
CA VAL A 42 10.43 -15.67 -8.48
C VAL A 42 10.40 -14.38 -9.31
N GLU A 43 9.47 -13.45 -9.05
CA GLU A 43 9.45 -12.11 -9.66
C GLU A 43 10.76 -11.31 -9.41
N LEU A 44 11.52 -11.66 -8.37
CA LEU A 44 12.82 -11.06 -8.04
C LEU A 44 14.00 -11.90 -8.54
N GLY A 45 13.75 -13.01 -9.22
CA GLY A 45 14.78 -13.99 -9.60
C GLY A 45 15.29 -14.83 -8.43
N ILE A 46 14.53 -14.90 -7.33
CA ILE A 46 14.86 -15.72 -6.15
C ILE A 46 14.04 -16.99 -6.25
N TYR A 47 14.73 -18.12 -6.37
CA TYR A 47 14.08 -19.42 -6.51
C TYR A 47 14.05 -20.17 -5.18
N THR A 48 13.01 -20.96 -5.00
CA THR A 48 12.79 -21.78 -3.81
C THR A 48 12.48 -23.21 -4.22
N ASN A 49 12.78 -24.15 -3.34
CA ASN A 49 12.30 -25.52 -3.43
C ASN A 49 11.25 -25.73 -2.34
N THR A 50 9.98 -25.80 -2.74
CA THR A 50 8.86 -26.12 -1.86
C THR A 50 8.51 -27.59 -1.99
N TYR A 51 8.50 -28.36 -0.89
CA TYR A 51 8.18 -29.78 -0.94
C TYR A 51 7.60 -30.28 0.39
N TYR A 52 6.93 -31.43 0.30
CA TYR A 52 6.46 -32.19 1.45
C TYR A 52 7.56 -33.14 1.94
N CYS A 53 7.80 -33.20 3.24
CA CYS A 53 8.78 -34.11 3.82
C CYS A 53 8.39 -34.55 5.24
N SER A 54 9.02 -35.64 5.72
CA SER A 54 8.90 -36.05 7.11
C SER A 54 9.90 -35.29 8.01
N ILE A 55 9.70 -35.36 9.33
CA ILE A 55 10.63 -34.75 10.30
C ILE A 55 12.04 -35.35 10.14
N ASP A 56 12.13 -36.64 9.84
CA ASP A 56 13.42 -37.33 9.73
C ASP A 56 14.17 -36.98 8.45
N ASP A 57 13.46 -36.75 7.35
CA ASP A 57 14.07 -36.23 6.11
C ASP A 57 14.62 -34.82 6.33
N LEU A 58 13.89 -33.99 7.07
CA LEU A 58 14.29 -32.61 7.35
C LEU A 58 15.50 -32.52 8.30
N LYS A 59 15.64 -33.45 9.26
CA LYS A 59 16.85 -33.54 10.11
C LYS A 59 18.13 -33.73 9.30
N ASN A 60 18.04 -34.39 8.14
CA ASN A 60 19.19 -34.61 7.27
C ASN A 60 19.54 -33.38 6.42
N HIS A 61 18.66 -32.37 6.37
CA HIS A 61 18.89 -31.10 5.70
C HIS A 61 19.40 -30.03 6.66
N ASN A 62 20.71 -29.72 6.58
CA ASN A 62 21.35 -28.62 7.32
C ASN A 62 21.07 -27.24 6.72
N SER A 63 19.82 -26.96 6.37
CA SER A 63 19.41 -25.69 5.78
C SER A 63 18.26 -25.09 6.56
N ASN A 64 18.30 -23.78 6.74
CA ASN A 64 17.16 -23.04 7.28
C ASN A 64 15.97 -23.09 6.30
N PHE A 65 14.76 -23.03 6.83
CA PHE A 65 13.54 -23.23 6.03
C PHE A 65 12.37 -22.39 6.55
N LEU A 66 11.39 -22.18 5.67
CA LEU A 66 10.06 -21.75 6.04
C LEU A 66 9.16 -22.97 6.20
N ALA A 67 8.50 -23.11 7.34
CA ALA A 67 7.55 -24.17 7.63
C ALA A 67 6.12 -23.66 7.53
N HIS A 68 5.24 -24.48 6.95
CA HIS A 68 3.80 -24.22 6.97
C HIS A 68 3.12 -24.99 8.11
N LEU A 69 2.33 -24.27 8.92
CA LEU A 69 1.58 -24.80 10.04
C LEU A 69 0.07 -24.70 9.75
N ASN A 70 -0.64 -25.82 9.91
CA ASN A 70 -2.10 -25.96 9.89
C ASN A 70 -2.76 -25.37 11.15
N LYS A 71 -2.32 -24.19 11.58
CA LYS A 71 -2.86 -23.49 12.75
C LYS A 71 -3.49 -22.16 12.30
N GLY A 72 -4.81 -22.03 12.49
CA GLY A 72 -5.58 -20.90 11.96
C GLY A 72 -5.77 -20.99 10.44
N ALA A 73 -5.70 -19.86 9.73
CA ALA A 73 -5.85 -19.78 8.26
C ALA A 73 -4.56 -20.18 7.48
N GLY A 74 -3.65 -20.92 8.10
CA GLY A 74 -2.29 -21.17 7.60
C GLY A 74 -1.29 -20.17 8.18
N ARG A 75 -0.25 -20.68 8.84
CA ARG A 75 0.82 -19.87 9.44
C ARG A 75 2.17 -20.30 8.88
N ILE A 76 2.94 -19.33 8.39
CA ILE A 76 4.33 -19.55 7.98
C ILE A 76 5.26 -19.15 9.12
N LEU A 77 6.22 -20.02 9.42
CA LEU A 77 7.22 -19.86 10.46
C LEU A 77 8.62 -20.03 9.87
N PHE A 78 9.54 -19.14 10.20
CA PHE A 78 10.96 -19.32 9.89
C PHE A 78 11.62 -20.18 10.96
N CYS A 79 12.39 -21.18 10.52
CA CYS A 79 13.14 -22.08 11.39
C CYS A 79 14.59 -22.17 10.91
N GLU A 80 15.55 -21.98 11.81
CA GLU A 80 16.98 -22.20 11.48
C GLU A 80 17.29 -23.69 11.32
N SER A 81 16.64 -24.52 12.13
CA SER A 81 16.70 -25.98 12.07
C SER A 81 15.41 -26.59 12.62
N ILE A 82 15.24 -27.90 12.46
CA ILE A 82 14.12 -28.63 13.05
C ILE A 82 14.16 -28.60 14.59
N ASP A 83 15.34 -28.63 15.20
CA ASP A 83 15.48 -28.56 16.66
C ASP A 83 15.10 -27.17 17.19
N ASP A 84 15.46 -26.12 16.46
CA ASP A 84 15.03 -24.75 16.76
C ASP A 84 13.50 -24.61 16.67
N ALA A 85 12.89 -25.20 15.64
CA ALA A 85 11.44 -25.20 15.46
C ALA A 85 10.71 -25.82 16.66
N LYS A 86 11.14 -27.01 17.10
CA LYS A 86 10.57 -27.73 18.25
C LYS A 86 10.77 -26.99 19.57
N LYS A 87 11.94 -26.37 19.75
CA LYS A 87 12.28 -25.63 20.97
C LYS A 87 11.45 -24.34 21.11
N ASN A 88 11.31 -23.60 20.01
CA ASN A 88 10.67 -22.28 20.02
C ASN A 88 9.16 -22.35 19.83
N ASN A 89 8.62 -23.43 19.27
CA ASN A 89 7.19 -23.65 19.11
C ASN A 89 6.80 -25.05 19.61
N LYS A 90 6.25 -25.11 20.83
CA LYS A 90 5.81 -26.37 21.46
C LYS A 90 4.80 -27.14 20.63
N ASP A 91 3.98 -26.44 19.85
CA ASP A 91 2.94 -27.05 19.02
C ASP A 91 3.41 -27.34 17.59
N PHE A 92 4.72 -27.23 17.30
CA PHE A 92 5.22 -27.39 15.93
C PHE A 92 4.88 -28.76 15.35
N GLU A 93 5.20 -29.85 16.06
CA GLU A 93 4.93 -31.21 15.57
C GLU A 93 3.43 -31.49 15.40
N GLU A 94 2.58 -30.89 16.22
CA GLU A 94 1.13 -31.07 16.16
C GLU A 94 0.51 -30.40 14.92
N TYR A 95 0.98 -29.19 14.59
CA TYR A 95 0.38 -28.38 13.52
C TYR A 95 1.21 -28.33 12.23
N TRP A 96 2.42 -28.88 12.17
CA TRP A 96 3.22 -28.85 10.95
C TRP A 96 2.55 -29.64 9.85
N SER A 97 2.38 -29.01 8.68
CA SER A 97 1.69 -29.62 7.55
C SER A 97 2.57 -30.57 6.73
N GLY A 98 3.84 -30.74 7.11
CA GLY A 98 4.86 -31.45 6.33
C GLY A 98 5.46 -30.62 5.19
N ASN A 99 4.89 -29.45 4.87
CA ASN A 99 5.38 -28.60 3.79
C ASN A 99 6.48 -27.67 4.32
N VAL A 100 7.58 -27.63 3.58
CA VAL A 100 8.71 -26.73 3.81
C VAL A 100 9.10 -26.04 2.53
N MET A 101 9.67 -24.85 2.67
CA MET A 101 10.26 -24.10 1.58
C MET A 101 11.71 -23.77 1.94
N ILE A 102 12.61 -24.14 1.05
CA ILE A 102 14.06 -23.95 1.19
C ILE A 102 14.54 -23.04 0.06
N LEU A 103 15.51 -22.19 0.37
CA LEU A 103 16.03 -21.22 -0.59
C LEU A 103 17.03 -21.89 -1.52
N VAL A 104 16.90 -21.65 -2.83
CA VAL A 104 17.94 -22.01 -3.79
C VAL A 104 19.00 -20.90 -3.80
N PRO A 105 20.31 -21.22 -3.70
CA PRO A 105 21.37 -20.22 -3.70
C PRO A 105 21.25 -19.26 -4.89
N THR A 106 20.94 -17.99 -4.60
CA THR A 106 20.66 -16.97 -5.61
C THR A 106 21.76 -15.90 -5.56
N LYS A 107 22.50 -15.71 -6.67
CA LYS A 107 23.60 -14.72 -6.75
C LYS A 107 23.15 -13.33 -7.19
N VAL A 108 22.15 -13.26 -8.07
CA VAL A 108 21.60 -12.01 -8.62
C VAL A 108 20.11 -12.03 -8.41
N TYR A 109 19.58 -10.98 -7.78
CA TYR A 109 18.16 -10.81 -7.53
C TYR A 109 17.79 -9.34 -7.58
N GLY A 110 16.49 -9.08 -7.73
CA GLY A 110 15.92 -7.75 -7.75
C GLY A 110 15.33 -7.40 -9.11
N ASN A 111 14.37 -6.48 -9.07
CA ASN A 111 13.79 -5.86 -10.26
C ASN A 111 13.79 -4.33 -10.10
N ILE A 112 13.36 -3.62 -11.14
CA ILE A 112 13.37 -2.15 -11.17
C ILE A 112 12.51 -1.57 -10.05
N GLU A 113 11.30 -2.14 -9.83
CA GLU A 113 10.38 -1.66 -8.80
C GLU A 113 10.97 -1.83 -7.39
N HIS A 114 11.51 -3.02 -7.08
CA HIS A 114 12.20 -3.29 -5.82
C HIS A 114 13.38 -2.35 -5.60
N THR A 115 14.18 -2.08 -6.62
CA THR A 115 15.34 -1.19 -6.53
C THR A 115 14.94 0.23 -6.17
N ILE A 116 13.87 0.74 -6.80
CA ILE A 116 13.32 2.07 -6.53
C ILE A 116 12.80 2.15 -5.09
N ILE A 117 11.94 1.21 -4.68
CA ILE A 117 11.34 1.18 -3.33
C ILE A 117 12.43 1.06 -2.26
N ARG A 118 13.44 0.22 -2.48
CA ARG A 118 14.53 0.04 -1.53
C ARG A 118 15.39 1.30 -1.40
N LYS A 119 15.64 2.01 -2.50
CA LYS A 119 16.37 3.28 -2.47
C LYS A 119 15.60 4.33 -1.67
N THR A 120 14.29 4.43 -1.87
CA THR A 120 13.44 5.36 -1.10
C THR A 120 13.45 5.00 0.37
N GLU A 121 13.26 3.72 0.74
CA GLU A 121 13.32 3.27 2.14
C GLU A 121 14.64 3.63 2.83
N LYS A 122 15.78 3.40 2.16
CA LYS A 122 17.10 3.77 2.71
C LYS A 122 17.25 5.26 2.91
N LEU A 123 16.80 6.08 1.96
CA LEU A 123 16.83 7.54 2.08
C LEU A 123 15.94 8.01 3.22
N THR A 124 14.73 7.45 3.34
CA THR A 124 13.81 7.76 4.43
C THR A 124 14.37 7.35 5.78
N GLN A 125 15.01 6.17 5.88
CA GLN A 125 15.67 5.71 7.10
C GLN A 125 16.84 6.61 7.49
N LEU A 126 17.69 6.99 6.52
CA LEU A 126 18.79 7.92 6.76
C LEU A 126 18.26 9.27 7.22
N PHE A 127 17.21 9.79 6.58
CA PHE A 127 16.56 11.02 6.98
C PHE A 127 16.03 10.93 8.42
N TYR A 128 15.38 9.82 8.80
CA TYR A 128 14.92 9.63 10.17
C TYR A 128 16.07 9.58 11.18
N ILE A 129 17.17 8.87 10.87
CA ILE A 129 18.36 8.82 11.75
C ILE A 129 18.96 10.22 11.92
N LEU A 130 19.17 10.96 10.81
CA LEU A 130 19.70 12.32 10.85
C LEU A 130 18.78 13.28 11.60
N SER A 131 17.46 13.18 11.38
CA SER A 131 16.48 13.98 12.12
C SER A 131 16.46 13.63 13.61
N GLY A 132 16.66 12.35 13.97
CA GLY A 132 16.72 11.89 15.34
C GLY A 132 17.98 12.37 16.05
N LEU A 133 19.14 12.33 15.38
CA LEU A 133 20.39 12.89 15.89
C LEU A 133 20.31 14.39 16.07
N LEU A 134 19.76 15.12 15.08
CA LEU A 134 19.54 16.56 15.18
C LEU A 134 18.58 16.90 16.32
N LEU A 135 17.47 16.18 16.44
CA LEU A 135 16.51 16.34 17.53
C LEU A 135 17.17 16.07 18.88
N SER A 136 17.95 14.99 19.01
CA SER A 136 18.70 14.68 20.23
C SER A 136 19.68 15.79 20.59
N LEU A 137 20.42 16.33 19.62
CA LEU A 137 21.34 17.44 19.84
C LEU A 137 20.59 18.69 20.29
N CYS A 138 19.49 19.04 19.62
CA CYS A 138 18.63 20.15 20.00
C CYS A 138 18.08 19.97 21.42
N LEU A 139 17.60 18.77 21.78
CA LEU A 139 17.10 18.47 23.12
C LEU A 139 18.21 18.59 24.18
N THR A 140 19.42 18.12 23.91
CA THR A 140 20.54 18.26 24.85
C THR A 140 20.91 19.73 25.08
N ILE A 141 21.06 20.52 24.01
CA ILE A 141 21.33 21.96 24.11
C ILE A 141 20.20 22.68 24.84
N PHE A 142 18.96 22.28 24.55
CA PHE A 142 17.76 22.77 25.18
C PHE A 142 17.79 22.51 26.68
N PHE A 143 17.96 21.27 27.14
CA PHE A 143 18.01 20.94 28.58
C PHE A 143 19.17 21.64 29.32
N LEU A 144 20.32 21.83 28.68
CA LEU A 144 21.44 22.59 29.26
C LEU A 144 21.15 24.09 29.39
N SER A 145 20.21 24.62 28.61
CA SER A 145 19.85 26.05 28.62
C SER A 145 18.85 26.41 29.72
N PHE A 146 18.04 25.46 30.21
CA PHE A 146 17.08 25.73 31.29
C PHE A 146 17.74 25.54 32.65
N ARG A 147 17.64 26.58 33.50
CA ARG A 147 18.04 26.51 34.92
C ARG A 147 16.86 26.36 35.87
N SER A 148 15.63 26.52 35.39
CA SER A 148 14.43 26.50 36.21
C SER A 148 13.77 25.12 36.23
N ILE A 149 13.80 24.46 37.40
CA ILE A 149 13.19 23.14 37.65
C ILE A 149 11.71 23.08 37.23
N PRO A 150 10.82 24.04 37.60
CA PRO A 150 9.41 23.95 37.20
C PRO A 150 9.23 24.03 35.68
N VAL A 151 10.06 24.82 34.99
CA VAL A 151 10.00 24.93 33.53
C VAL A 151 10.38 23.61 32.87
N ILE A 152 11.47 22.97 33.33
CA ILE A 152 11.91 21.66 32.82
C ILE A 152 10.83 20.61 33.04
N LEU A 153 10.29 20.54 34.26
CA LEU A 153 9.25 19.58 34.62
C LEU A 153 8.01 19.74 33.75
N LEU A 154 7.53 20.98 33.57
CA LEU A 154 6.38 21.28 32.73
C LEU A 154 6.63 20.94 31.26
N ILE A 155 7.80 21.22 30.71
CA ILE A 155 8.12 20.83 29.34
C ILE A 155 8.11 19.31 29.19
N MET A 156 8.70 18.58 30.14
CA MET A 156 8.70 17.12 30.14
C MET A 156 7.28 16.55 30.20
N THR A 157 6.47 16.97 31.17
CA THR A 157 5.10 16.48 31.35
C THR A 157 4.19 16.84 30.17
N ASN A 158 4.26 18.07 29.66
CA ASN A 158 3.53 18.44 28.43
C ASN A 158 3.98 17.59 27.24
N SER A 159 5.28 17.23 27.13
CA SER A 159 5.77 16.38 26.04
C SER A 159 5.21 14.96 26.13
N VAL A 160 5.13 14.40 27.34
CA VAL A 160 4.44 13.13 27.58
C VAL A 160 2.94 13.27 27.23
N GLY A 161 2.34 14.43 27.51
CA GLY A 161 0.96 14.76 27.13
C GLY A 161 0.74 14.71 25.62
N VAL A 162 1.62 15.37 24.84
CA VAL A 162 1.63 15.31 23.36
C VAL A 162 1.71 13.86 22.88
N TYR A 163 2.62 13.06 23.45
CA TYR A 163 2.79 11.67 23.08
C TYR A 163 1.54 10.82 23.38
N MET A 164 0.91 11.00 24.53
CA MET A 164 -0.33 10.29 24.89
C MET A 164 -1.49 10.68 23.97
N CYS A 165 -1.64 11.97 23.65
CA CYS A 165 -2.63 12.43 22.66
C CYS A 165 -2.37 11.83 21.28
N TRP A 166 -1.09 11.75 20.85
CA TRP A 166 -0.71 11.11 19.60
C TRP A 166 -1.10 9.62 19.55
N LEU A 167 -0.85 8.87 20.64
CA LEU A 167 -1.26 7.46 20.75
C LEU A 167 -2.79 7.29 20.63
N ILE A 168 -3.56 8.21 21.22
CA ILE A 168 -5.01 8.21 21.07
C ILE A 168 -5.41 8.49 19.62
N SER A 169 -4.83 9.51 18.98
CA SER A 169 -5.12 9.84 17.58
C SER A 169 -4.79 8.68 16.63
N GLN A 170 -3.68 7.97 16.84
CA GLN A 170 -3.37 6.75 16.07
C GLN A 170 -4.48 5.70 16.18
N LYS A 171 -5.03 5.52 17.37
CA LYS A 171 -6.13 4.60 17.63
C LYS A 171 -7.45 5.07 16.97
N GLU A 172 -7.72 6.37 16.96
CA GLU A 172 -8.83 6.96 16.19
C GLU A 172 -8.68 6.73 14.69
N PHE A 173 -7.45 6.65 14.17
CA PHE A 173 -7.14 6.39 12.75
C PHE A 173 -7.13 4.89 12.39
N GLY A 174 -7.33 3.99 13.36
CA GLY A 174 -7.26 2.55 13.14
C GLY A 174 -5.82 2.03 12.93
N VAL A 175 -4.80 2.82 13.30
CA VAL A 175 -3.40 2.41 13.19
C VAL A 175 -3.08 1.39 14.29
N LYS A 176 -2.62 0.20 13.88
CA LYS A 176 -2.16 -0.84 14.82
C LYS A 176 -0.85 -0.39 15.47
N ASN A 177 -0.83 -0.26 16.80
CA ASN A 177 0.37 0.10 17.55
C ASN A 177 0.51 -0.81 18.79
N ILE A 178 1.66 -1.46 18.90
CA ILE A 178 2.00 -2.38 20.00
C ILE A 178 1.87 -1.69 21.37
N VAL A 179 2.23 -0.41 21.47
CA VAL A 179 2.15 0.36 22.72
C VAL A 179 0.69 0.61 23.10
N THR A 180 -0.16 1.03 22.16
CA THR A 180 -1.59 1.24 22.46
C THR A 180 -2.29 -0.05 22.82
N ASP A 181 -1.94 -1.15 22.14
CA ASP A 181 -2.54 -2.46 22.38
C ASP A 181 -2.15 -3.00 23.75
N LYS A 182 -0.87 -2.84 24.14
CA LYS A 182 -0.41 -3.18 25.49
C LYS A 182 -1.13 -2.33 26.55
N ILE A 183 -1.15 -1.01 26.42
CA ILE A 183 -1.73 -0.11 27.45
C ILE A 183 -3.24 -0.35 27.59
N CYS A 184 -3.97 -0.50 26.48
CA CYS A 184 -5.39 -0.79 26.53
C CYS A 184 -5.68 -2.23 27.00
N GLY A 185 -4.76 -3.18 26.78
CA GLY A 185 -4.88 -4.57 27.22
C GLY A 185 -4.53 -4.86 28.68
N ILE A 186 -4.12 -3.85 29.47
CA ILE A 186 -3.72 -4.03 30.90
C ILE A 186 -4.86 -4.57 31.78
N SER A 187 -6.13 -4.39 31.42
CA SER A 187 -7.27 -4.89 32.21
C SER A 187 -8.40 -5.43 31.34
N LYS A 188 -9.04 -6.51 31.82
CA LYS A 188 -10.14 -7.22 31.13
C LYS A 188 -11.39 -6.37 30.91
N ASN A 189 -11.59 -5.29 31.69
CA ASN A 189 -12.75 -4.39 31.60
C ASN A 189 -12.45 -3.08 30.84
N ASN A 190 -11.30 -2.96 30.15
CA ASN A 190 -10.88 -1.72 29.50
C ASN A 190 -11.09 -1.78 27.98
N LYS A 191 -12.19 -1.19 27.50
CA LYS A 191 -12.36 -0.91 26.06
C LYS A 191 -12.09 0.56 25.80
N CYS A 192 -10.83 0.91 25.55
CA CYS A 192 -10.42 2.27 25.15
C CYS A 192 -11.31 2.80 24.01
N GLU A 193 -11.63 1.94 23.04
CA GLU A 193 -12.46 2.21 21.87
C GLU A 193 -13.88 2.65 22.24
N ALA A 194 -14.47 2.06 23.29
CA ALA A 194 -15.81 2.42 23.74
C ALA A 194 -15.88 3.87 24.25
N VAL A 195 -14.78 4.36 24.84
CA VAL A 195 -14.66 5.76 25.29
C VAL A 195 -14.31 6.67 24.11
N LEU A 196 -13.29 6.32 23.32
CA LEU A 196 -12.75 7.17 22.24
C LEU A 196 -13.76 7.42 21.10
N PHE A 197 -14.61 6.44 20.79
CA PHE A 197 -15.63 6.57 19.75
C PHE A 197 -17.02 6.91 20.28
N SER A 198 -17.14 7.24 21.57
CA SER A 198 -18.41 7.68 22.17
C SER A 198 -18.83 9.07 21.68
N LYS A 199 -20.13 9.38 21.81
CA LYS A 199 -20.68 10.70 21.42
C LYS A 199 -20.02 11.87 22.17
N GLY A 200 -19.65 11.69 23.44
CA GLY A 200 -19.03 12.73 24.25
C GLY A 200 -17.51 12.87 24.06
N ALA A 201 -16.90 12.00 23.25
CA ALA A 201 -15.47 12.09 22.94
C ALA A 201 -15.14 13.19 21.90
N LYS A 202 -16.17 13.76 21.26
CA LYS A 202 -16.03 14.76 20.20
C LYS A 202 -16.71 16.07 20.57
N LEU A 203 -16.05 17.16 20.18
CA LEU A 203 -16.51 18.53 20.24
C LEU A 203 -16.88 18.97 18.81
N PHE A 204 -18.10 19.52 18.64
CA PHE A 204 -18.67 19.90 17.33
C PHE A 204 -18.67 18.80 16.25
N ASN A 205 -18.63 17.51 16.64
CA ASN A 205 -18.58 16.33 15.75
C ASN A 205 -17.34 16.19 14.84
N TRP A 206 -16.47 17.20 14.72
CA TRP A 206 -15.25 17.15 13.90
C TRP A 206 -13.94 17.16 14.71
N LEU A 207 -13.95 17.72 15.93
CA LEU A 207 -12.76 17.85 16.78
C LEU A 207 -12.81 16.85 17.92
N SER A 208 -11.83 15.96 18.07
CA SER A 208 -11.81 15.06 19.25
C SER A 208 -11.18 15.73 20.47
N TRP A 209 -11.50 15.25 21.68
CA TRP A 209 -10.82 15.74 22.88
C TRP A 209 -9.31 15.44 22.86
N ALA A 210 -8.89 14.41 22.12
CA ALA A 210 -7.48 14.13 21.88
C ALA A 210 -6.83 15.23 21.02
N ASP A 211 -7.53 15.76 20.01
CA ASP A 211 -7.06 16.90 19.21
C ASP A 211 -6.89 18.15 20.09
N VAL A 212 -7.87 18.45 20.93
CA VAL A 212 -7.81 19.60 21.87
C VAL A 212 -6.62 19.44 22.82
N GLY A 213 -6.45 18.25 23.41
CA GLY A 213 -5.33 17.93 24.28
C GLY A 213 -3.98 18.07 23.58
N PHE A 214 -3.85 17.53 22.36
CA PHE A 214 -2.63 17.64 21.56
C PHE A 214 -2.25 19.10 21.34
N CYS A 215 -3.22 19.92 20.90
CA CYS A 215 -3.03 21.35 20.65
C CYS A 215 -2.69 22.12 21.93
N TYR A 216 -3.34 21.78 23.05
CA TYR A 216 -3.05 22.38 24.36
C TYR A 216 -1.61 22.10 24.80
N PHE A 217 -1.16 20.84 24.74
CA PHE A 217 0.18 20.47 25.19
C PHE A 217 1.27 21.03 24.28
N ILE A 218 1.12 20.97 22.95
CA ILE A 218 2.16 21.45 22.02
C ILE A 218 2.30 22.98 22.07
N SER A 219 1.19 23.72 22.09
CA SER A 219 1.20 25.18 22.22
C SER A 219 1.74 25.62 23.57
N SER A 220 1.47 24.86 24.65
CA SER A 220 2.05 25.11 25.98
C SER A 220 3.56 24.94 25.98
N ILE A 221 4.08 23.90 25.33
CA ILE A 221 5.54 23.72 25.15
C ILE A 221 6.11 24.92 24.39
N ILE A 222 5.54 25.26 23.22
CA ILE A 222 6.02 26.37 22.39
C ILE A 222 5.99 27.68 23.18
N PHE A 223 4.92 27.95 23.92
CA PHE A 223 4.79 29.16 24.74
C PHE A 223 5.87 29.23 25.84
N ILE A 224 6.04 28.16 26.61
CA ILE A 224 7.02 28.10 27.70
C ILE A 224 8.44 28.34 27.16
N ILE A 225 8.76 27.74 26.00
CA ILE A 225 10.05 27.92 25.32
C ILE A 225 10.23 29.37 24.88
N LEU A 226 9.25 29.93 24.17
CA LEU A 226 9.32 31.31 23.67
C LEU A 226 9.49 32.30 24.82
N ILE A 227 8.70 32.17 25.88
CA ILE A 227 8.82 33.05 27.06
C ILE A 227 10.18 32.93 27.72
N HIS A 228 10.70 31.72 27.89
CA HIS A 228 11.99 31.52 28.54
C HIS A 228 13.15 32.16 27.78
N PHE A 229 13.18 32.04 26.44
CA PHE A 229 14.31 32.52 25.64
C PHE A 229 14.18 33.98 25.17
N THR A 230 12.96 34.49 24.98
CA THR A 230 12.75 35.83 24.39
C THR A 230 12.44 36.90 25.43
N SER A 231 11.96 36.52 26.61
CA SER A 231 11.53 37.49 27.61
C SER A 231 12.54 37.65 28.73
N SER A 232 13.06 38.88 28.87
CA SER A 232 13.84 39.28 30.05
C SER A 232 13.08 39.11 31.37
N HIS A 233 11.74 39.09 31.32
CA HIS A 233 10.83 38.93 32.46
C HIS A 233 10.07 37.59 32.40
N TRP A 234 10.75 36.51 32.00
CA TRP A 234 10.14 35.19 31.81
C TRP A 234 9.34 34.69 33.04
N ALA A 235 9.81 34.95 34.26
CA ALA A 235 9.16 34.52 35.50
C ALA A 235 7.81 35.21 35.76
N THR A 236 7.62 36.42 35.24
CA THR A 236 6.35 37.15 35.26
C THR A 236 5.44 36.65 34.15
N ASN A 237 5.96 36.49 32.94
CA ASN A 237 5.16 36.15 31.77
C ASN A 237 4.66 34.70 31.73
N ILE A 238 5.35 33.77 32.40
CA ILE A 238 4.92 32.37 32.50
C ILE A 238 3.65 32.19 33.35
N GLN A 239 3.28 33.18 34.17
CA GLN A 239 2.13 33.11 35.09
C GLN A 239 0.80 32.84 34.38
N ILE A 240 0.66 33.29 33.13
CA ILE A 240 -0.52 33.03 32.29
C ILE A 240 -0.70 31.53 32.05
N TYR A 241 0.40 30.81 31.79
CA TYR A 241 0.36 29.35 31.64
C TYR A 241 -0.09 28.67 32.94
N TYR A 242 0.37 29.17 34.10
CA TYR A 242 -0.03 28.60 35.39
C TYR A 242 -1.54 28.71 35.63
N ILE A 243 -2.15 29.85 35.31
CA ILE A 243 -3.60 30.03 35.38
C ILE A 243 -4.32 29.06 34.45
N VAL A 244 -3.90 28.99 33.18
CA VAL A 244 -4.54 28.11 32.19
C VAL A 244 -4.43 26.64 32.60
N SER A 245 -3.28 26.23 33.14
CA SER A 245 -3.06 24.88 33.68
C SER A 245 -4.00 24.56 34.85
N LEU A 246 -4.33 25.54 35.70
CA LEU A 246 -5.31 25.35 36.77
C LEU A 246 -6.73 25.26 36.23
N VAL A 247 -7.11 26.07 35.24
CA VAL A 247 -8.41 25.97 34.56
C VAL A 247 -8.57 24.62 33.86
N ALA A 248 -7.48 24.04 33.34
CA ALA A 248 -7.49 22.73 32.71
C ALA A 248 -7.95 21.59 33.65
N LEU A 249 -7.92 21.77 34.99
CA LEU A 249 -8.46 20.80 35.96
C LEU A 249 -9.96 20.52 35.81
N LEU A 250 -10.70 21.42 35.17
CA LEU A 250 -12.11 21.18 34.86
C LEU A 250 -12.27 19.99 33.90
N PHE A 251 -11.29 19.72 33.03
CA PHE A 251 -11.35 18.64 32.06
C PHE A 251 -11.23 17.24 32.69
N PRO A 252 -10.29 16.95 33.61
CA PRO A 252 -10.29 15.71 34.39
C PRO A 252 -11.62 15.40 35.09
N ILE A 253 -12.28 16.41 35.67
CA ILE A 253 -13.59 16.24 36.33
C ILE A 253 -14.63 15.77 35.31
N TYR A 254 -14.73 16.48 34.18
CA TYR A 254 -15.63 16.11 33.08
C TYR A 254 -15.33 14.70 32.53
N SER A 255 -14.07 14.41 32.23
CA SER A 255 -13.65 13.17 31.60
C SER A 255 -13.86 11.94 32.49
N LEU A 256 -13.59 12.06 33.80
CA LEU A 256 -13.87 10.99 34.76
C LEU A 256 -15.37 10.76 34.93
N TYR A 257 -16.17 11.82 35.06
CA TYR A 257 -17.62 11.71 35.13
C TYR A 257 -18.17 10.99 33.89
N TYR A 258 -17.72 11.40 32.70
CA TYR A 258 -18.18 10.80 31.45
C TYR A 258 -17.79 9.31 31.33
N GLN A 259 -16.55 8.95 31.65
CA GLN A 259 -16.07 7.57 31.58
C GLN A 259 -16.77 6.65 32.59
N VAL A 260 -16.91 7.09 33.85
CA VAL A 260 -17.46 6.25 34.93
C VAL A 260 -18.99 6.24 34.93
N ALA A 261 -19.64 7.39 34.83
CA ALA A 261 -21.09 7.49 34.98
C ALA A 261 -21.86 7.25 33.67
N ILE A 262 -21.33 7.70 32.53
CA ILE A 262 -22.03 7.65 31.23
C ILE A 262 -21.62 6.41 30.43
N VAL A 263 -20.33 6.27 30.10
CA VAL A 263 -19.84 5.15 29.27
C VAL A 263 -19.69 3.85 30.07
N LYS A 264 -19.49 3.96 31.39
CA LYS A 264 -19.21 2.84 32.31
C LYS A 264 -18.01 2.00 31.86
N GLN A 265 -17.00 2.66 31.30
CA GLN A 265 -15.75 2.06 30.80
C GLN A 265 -14.60 3.00 31.12
N ILE A 266 -13.44 2.45 31.46
CA ILE A 266 -12.23 3.23 31.80
C ILE A 266 -11.24 3.11 30.64
N CYS A 267 -10.76 4.26 30.15
CA CYS A 267 -9.71 4.32 29.15
C CYS A 267 -8.38 4.68 29.79
N MET A 268 -7.43 3.74 29.85
CA MET A 268 -6.11 3.95 30.46
C MET A 268 -5.30 5.06 29.79
N LEU A 269 -5.43 5.22 28.46
CA LEU A 269 -4.79 6.33 27.75
C LEU A 269 -5.34 7.68 28.21
N CYS A 270 -6.66 7.79 28.40
CA CYS A 270 -7.29 9.00 28.91
C CYS A 270 -6.85 9.27 30.35
N ILE A 271 -6.84 8.24 31.23
CA ILE A 271 -6.35 8.39 32.61
C ILE A 271 -4.92 8.90 32.66
N GLY A 272 -4.03 8.42 31.79
CA GLY A 272 -2.67 8.94 31.68
C GLY A 272 -2.63 10.44 31.37
N ILE A 273 -3.46 10.93 30.45
CA ILE A 273 -3.59 12.37 30.17
C ILE A 273 -4.12 13.13 31.40
N LEU A 274 -5.09 12.58 32.12
CA LEU A 274 -5.65 13.24 33.30
C LEU A 274 -4.60 13.40 34.40
N ILE A 275 -3.74 12.39 34.60
CA ILE A 275 -2.62 12.45 35.54
C ILE A 275 -1.63 13.55 35.12
N ILE A 276 -1.33 13.67 33.83
CA ILE A 276 -0.43 14.72 33.30
C ILE A 276 -1.00 16.11 33.56
N ILE A 277 -2.29 16.33 33.27
CA ILE A 277 -2.96 17.61 33.56
C ILE A 277 -2.86 17.89 35.06
N PHE A 278 -3.16 16.92 35.91
CA PHE A 278 -3.10 17.08 37.35
C PHE A 278 -1.71 17.45 37.87
N ILE A 279 -0.65 16.80 37.37
CA ILE A 279 0.74 17.14 37.71
C ILE A 279 1.06 18.57 37.27
N ASN A 280 0.71 18.95 36.04
CA ASN A 280 0.93 20.32 35.54
C ASN A 280 0.22 21.36 36.42
N SER A 281 -1.01 21.09 36.84
CA SER A 281 -1.78 22.01 37.69
C SER A 281 -1.19 22.12 39.09
N ILE A 282 -0.68 21.04 39.67
CA ILE A 282 0.03 21.08 40.96
C ILE A 282 1.29 21.95 40.86
N VAL A 283 2.11 21.73 39.83
CA VAL A 283 3.31 22.54 39.61
C VAL A 283 2.93 24.00 39.43
N SER A 284 1.95 24.29 38.59
CA SER A 284 1.43 25.65 38.39
C SER A 284 0.93 26.29 39.69
N LEU A 285 0.25 25.54 40.56
CA LEU A 285 -0.23 26.05 41.85
C LEU A 285 0.91 26.47 42.77
N LEU A 286 1.98 25.68 42.84
CA LEU A 286 3.13 25.93 43.72
C LEU A 286 3.95 27.16 43.31
N TYR A 287 3.93 27.54 42.03
CA TYR A 287 4.73 28.63 41.46
C TYR A 287 3.89 29.84 41.00
N LEU A 288 2.58 29.82 41.23
CA LEU A 288 1.67 30.92 40.90
C LEU A 288 1.91 32.11 41.84
N ASP A 289 2.08 33.29 41.23
CA ASP A 289 2.19 34.57 41.92
C ASP A 289 1.21 35.57 41.31
N LEU A 290 0.09 35.79 41.99
CA LEU A 290 -1.02 36.62 41.51
C LEU A 290 -0.62 38.08 41.29
N LEU A 291 0.39 38.60 42.00
CA LEU A 291 0.89 39.97 41.80
C LEU A 291 1.67 40.10 40.50
N LYS A 292 2.34 39.02 40.06
CA LYS A 292 3.02 38.98 38.77
C LYS A 292 2.03 38.85 37.61
N VAL A 293 0.88 38.20 37.82
CA VAL A 293 -0.19 38.09 36.83
C VAL A 293 -0.66 39.46 36.37
N THR A 294 -0.92 40.39 37.28
CA THR A 294 -1.40 41.75 36.93
C THR A 294 -0.35 42.57 36.17
N ASN A 295 0.92 42.20 36.28
CA ASN A 295 2.04 42.87 35.62
C ASN A 295 2.41 42.24 34.26
N THR A 296 1.70 41.21 33.83
CA THR A 296 1.93 40.60 32.50
C THR A 296 1.30 41.47 31.40
N PRO A 297 2.06 41.82 30.35
CA PRO A 297 1.53 42.67 29.28
C PRO A 297 0.50 41.92 28.43
N LEU A 298 -0.52 42.65 27.94
CA LEU A 298 -1.62 42.11 27.12
C LEU A 298 -1.12 41.33 25.89
N SER A 299 0.00 41.73 25.29
CA SER A 299 0.61 41.05 24.14
C SER A 299 0.94 39.58 24.42
N ILE A 300 1.27 39.22 25.67
CA ILE A 300 1.57 37.83 26.04
C ILE A 300 0.30 36.98 26.09
N TYR A 301 -0.81 37.55 26.57
CA TYR A 301 -2.11 36.88 26.52
C TYR A 301 -2.54 36.60 25.09
N VAL A 302 -2.44 37.63 24.22
CA VAL A 302 -2.76 37.51 22.79
C VAL A 302 -1.85 36.46 22.13
N MET A 303 -0.55 36.47 22.44
CA MET A 303 0.39 35.47 21.93
C MET A 303 0.00 34.05 22.37
N PHE A 304 -0.38 33.84 23.63
CA PHE A 304 -0.79 32.52 24.11
C PHE A 304 -2.04 32.01 23.38
N VAL A 305 -3.07 32.84 23.25
CA VAL A 305 -4.29 32.48 22.51
C VAL A 305 -3.99 32.21 21.02
N PHE A 306 -3.14 33.04 20.41
CA PHE A 306 -2.71 32.83 19.03
C PHE A 306 -2.02 31.48 18.84
N LEU A 307 -1.10 31.10 19.74
CA LEU A 307 -0.40 29.81 19.68
C LEU A 307 -1.37 28.62 19.80
N GLN A 308 -2.43 28.74 20.61
CA GLN A 308 -3.47 27.70 20.71
C GLN A 308 -4.21 27.54 19.38
N LEU A 309 -4.72 28.64 18.81
CA LEU A 309 -5.47 28.62 17.55
C LEU A 309 -4.60 28.16 16.38
N PHE A 310 -3.36 28.61 16.32
CA PHE A 310 -2.38 28.21 15.31
C PHE A 310 -2.07 26.72 15.38
N SER A 311 -1.89 26.19 16.60
CA SER A 311 -1.65 24.74 16.81
C SER A 311 -2.83 23.90 16.36
N ILE A 312 -4.07 24.35 16.59
CA ILE A 312 -5.28 23.67 16.09
C ILE A 312 -5.29 23.62 14.56
N SER A 313 -5.03 24.75 13.89
CA SER A 313 -5.01 24.82 12.42
C SER A 313 -3.95 23.89 11.81
N LEU A 314 -2.72 23.93 12.34
CA LEU A 314 -1.63 23.05 11.91
C LEU A 314 -1.94 21.58 12.15
N TRP A 315 -2.46 21.24 13.34
CA TRP A 315 -2.80 19.87 13.69
C TRP A 315 -3.87 19.29 12.77
N GLN A 316 -4.93 20.04 12.45
CA GLN A 316 -5.98 19.57 11.55
C GLN A 316 -5.46 19.35 10.12
N THR A 317 -4.61 20.24 9.63
CA THR A 317 -3.96 20.07 8.32
C THR A 317 -3.08 18.81 8.31
N PHE A 318 -2.25 18.64 9.34
CA PHE A 318 -1.40 17.46 9.50
C PHE A 318 -2.22 16.17 9.60
N LYS A 319 -3.28 16.16 10.40
CA LYS A 319 -4.19 15.03 10.59
C LYS A 319 -4.78 14.54 9.27
N ILE A 320 -5.27 15.45 8.43
CA ILE A 320 -5.83 15.13 7.11
C ILE A 320 -4.77 14.52 6.20
N LEU A 321 -3.56 15.10 6.16
CA LEU A 321 -2.46 14.60 5.33
C LEU A 321 -1.97 13.23 5.80
N TYR A 322 -1.87 13.03 7.11
CA TYR A 322 -1.45 11.77 7.71
C TYR A 322 -2.45 10.65 7.41
N GLN A 323 -3.75 10.90 7.57
CA GLN A 323 -4.80 9.92 7.25
C GLN A 323 -4.77 9.51 5.77
N LYS A 324 -4.60 10.48 4.86
CA LYS A 324 -4.45 10.19 3.42
C LYS A 324 -3.23 9.31 3.15
N GLY A 325 -2.08 9.63 3.76
CA GLY A 325 -0.84 8.87 3.57
C GLY A 325 -0.88 7.45 4.12
N MET A 326 -1.48 7.25 5.30
CA MET A 326 -1.51 5.95 5.98
C MET A 326 -2.39 4.93 5.26
N SER A 327 -3.50 5.38 4.65
CA SER A 327 -4.43 4.48 3.97
C SER A 327 -3.87 3.87 2.67
N ASN A 328 -2.80 4.45 2.11
CA ASN A 328 -2.38 4.13 0.75
C ASN A 328 -1.92 2.68 0.57
N LEU A 329 -1.02 2.17 1.42
CA LEU A 329 -0.45 0.84 1.19
C LEU A 329 -1.47 -0.29 1.42
N GLU A 330 -2.23 -0.24 2.52
CA GLU A 330 -3.21 -1.28 2.81
C GLU A 330 -4.41 -1.22 1.84
N ASN A 331 -4.86 -0.03 1.46
CA ASN A 331 -5.88 0.11 0.42
C ASN A 331 -5.35 -0.33 -0.95
N GLU A 332 -4.11 0.01 -1.29
CA GLU A 332 -3.47 -0.43 -2.54
C GLU A 332 -3.39 -1.96 -2.59
N ILE A 333 -2.92 -2.60 -1.53
CA ILE A 333 -2.90 -4.07 -1.40
C ILE A 333 -4.32 -4.63 -1.56
N GLY A 334 -5.31 -4.05 -0.87
CA GLY A 334 -6.70 -4.49 -0.95
C GLY A 334 -7.28 -4.39 -2.36
N ILE A 335 -6.99 -3.30 -3.09
CA ILE A 335 -7.44 -3.10 -4.48
C ILE A 335 -6.75 -4.08 -5.42
N ILE A 336 -5.43 -4.26 -5.30
CA ILE A 336 -4.69 -5.22 -6.15
C ILE A 336 -5.19 -6.64 -5.89
N ARG A 337 -5.39 -7.02 -4.62
CA ARG A 337 -5.93 -8.34 -4.27
C ARG A 337 -7.33 -8.55 -4.85
N PHE A 338 -8.20 -7.56 -4.72
CA PHE A 338 -9.55 -7.59 -5.30
C PHE A 338 -9.51 -7.77 -6.83
N LYS A 339 -8.59 -7.08 -7.52
CA LYS A 339 -8.40 -7.24 -8.96
C LYS A 339 -7.79 -8.59 -9.33
N ARG A 340 -6.86 -9.13 -8.54
CA ARG A 340 -6.20 -10.40 -8.82
C ARG A 340 -7.06 -11.63 -8.48
N ASP A 341 -8.22 -11.45 -7.85
CA ASP A 341 -9.16 -12.53 -7.57
C ASP A 341 -9.85 -13.03 -8.86
N PRO A 342 -9.64 -14.30 -9.26
CA PRO A 342 -10.23 -14.86 -10.48
C PRO A 342 -11.77 -14.92 -10.44
N ALA A 343 -12.37 -15.15 -9.27
CA ALA A 343 -13.82 -15.22 -9.13
C ALA A 343 -14.46 -13.84 -9.35
N ILE A 344 -13.82 -12.78 -8.83
CA ILE A 344 -14.23 -11.40 -9.08
C ILE A 344 -14.08 -11.04 -10.56
N PHE A 345 -12.94 -11.38 -11.17
CA PHE A 345 -12.74 -11.14 -12.60
C PHE A 345 -13.80 -11.83 -13.46
N LYS A 346 -14.07 -13.13 -13.22
CA LYS A 346 -15.12 -13.88 -13.94
C LYS A 346 -16.51 -13.29 -13.75
N ALA A 347 -16.85 -12.88 -12.52
CA ALA A 347 -18.13 -12.24 -12.23
C ALA A 347 -18.29 -10.87 -12.91
N MET A 348 -17.20 -10.11 -13.06
CA MET A 348 -17.22 -8.84 -13.78
C MET A 348 -17.26 -9.04 -15.30
N LEU A 349 -16.51 -10.01 -15.82
CA LEU A 349 -16.51 -10.37 -17.23
C LEU A 349 -17.89 -10.87 -17.69
N SER A 350 -18.58 -11.67 -16.87
CA SER A 350 -19.90 -12.22 -17.21
C SER A 350 -21.00 -11.17 -17.32
N LYS A 351 -20.83 -10.00 -16.68
CA LYS A 351 -21.73 -8.85 -16.82
C LYS A 351 -21.64 -8.19 -18.20
N ASN A 352 -20.50 -8.28 -18.87
CA ASN A 352 -20.34 -7.76 -20.22
C ASN A 352 -21.04 -8.70 -21.20
N ILE A 353 -21.84 -8.13 -22.12
CA ILE A 353 -22.65 -8.89 -23.08
C ILE A 353 -21.72 -9.74 -23.95
N PHE A 354 -22.04 -11.03 -24.05
CA PHE A 354 -21.37 -11.92 -25.00
C PHE A 354 -21.80 -11.58 -26.42
N ASN A 355 -20.83 -11.50 -27.31
CA ASN A 355 -21.07 -11.33 -28.74
C ASN A 355 -20.22 -12.34 -29.52
N GLU A 356 -20.87 -13.16 -30.33
CA GLU A 356 -20.22 -14.15 -31.20
C GLU A 356 -19.28 -13.49 -32.21
N ASP A 357 -19.59 -12.26 -32.65
CA ASP A 357 -18.71 -11.50 -33.54
C ASP A 357 -17.36 -11.21 -32.87
N ASN A 358 -17.22 -11.32 -31.54
CA ASN A 358 -15.97 -11.09 -30.82
C ASN A 358 -15.19 -12.39 -30.55
N LEU A 359 -15.55 -13.49 -31.21
CA LEU A 359 -14.76 -14.71 -31.28
C LEU A 359 -13.90 -14.73 -32.55
N PRO A 360 -12.79 -15.49 -32.58
CA PRO A 360 -12.03 -15.74 -33.80
C PRO A 360 -12.92 -16.29 -34.92
N SER A 361 -12.70 -15.81 -36.14
CA SER A 361 -13.43 -16.18 -37.35
C SER A 361 -12.47 -16.69 -38.41
N LYS A 362 -12.99 -17.51 -39.34
CA LYS A 362 -12.22 -17.96 -40.52
C LYS A 362 -11.77 -16.81 -41.43
N ASN A 363 -12.43 -15.65 -41.32
CA ASN A 363 -12.07 -14.44 -42.08
C ASN A 363 -10.95 -13.63 -41.42
N ASP A 364 -10.42 -14.04 -40.26
CA ASP A 364 -9.32 -13.35 -39.61
C ASP A 364 -7.97 -13.83 -40.15
N LEU A 365 -7.36 -13.04 -41.04
CA LEU A 365 -6.00 -13.32 -41.54
C LEU A 365 -4.93 -13.18 -40.46
N ILE A 366 -5.16 -12.34 -39.46
CA ILE A 366 -4.22 -12.11 -38.35
C ILE A 366 -4.72 -12.91 -37.14
N SER A 367 -4.67 -14.23 -37.27
CA SER A 367 -5.00 -15.17 -36.20
C SER A 367 -3.89 -16.21 -36.05
N TYR A 368 -3.45 -16.45 -34.82
CA TYR A 368 -2.40 -17.42 -34.52
C TYR A 368 -2.62 -18.08 -33.15
N GLY A 369 -1.98 -19.24 -32.96
CA GLY A 369 -2.14 -20.09 -31.78
C GLY A 369 -3.02 -21.31 -32.03
N ALA A 370 -3.53 -21.92 -30.96
CA ALA A 370 -4.27 -23.18 -31.07
C ALA A 370 -5.72 -22.95 -31.53
N GLU A 371 -6.16 -23.66 -32.57
CA GLU A 371 -7.52 -23.53 -33.12
C GLU A 371 -8.63 -23.87 -32.10
N ASN A 372 -8.36 -24.79 -31.18
CA ASN A 372 -9.27 -25.21 -30.10
C ASN A 372 -8.81 -24.68 -28.73
N ALA A 373 -8.25 -23.47 -28.68
CA ALA A 373 -7.81 -22.86 -27.44
C ALA A 373 -8.99 -22.56 -26.49
N ASN A 374 -8.80 -22.83 -25.20
CA ASN A 374 -9.76 -22.45 -24.16
C ASN A 374 -9.81 -20.92 -23.95
N LEU A 375 -8.74 -20.22 -24.32
CA LEU A 375 -8.63 -18.77 -24.24
C LEU A 375 -8.51 -18.17 -25.64
N ASN A 376 -9.57 -17.54 -26.10
CA ASN A 376 -9.62 -16.82 -27.36
C ASN A 376 -9.57 -15.33 -27.08
N LEU A 377 -8.48 -14.69 -27.53
CA LEU A 377 -8.23 -13.27 -27.37
C LEU A 377 -8.42 -12.56 -28.70
N VAL A 378 -9.46 -11.74 -28.81
CA VAL A 378 -9.64 -10.84 -29.96
C VAL A 378 -9.29 -9.43 -29.51
N ILE A 379 -8.37 -8.76 -30.20
CA ILE A 379 -8.02 -7.37 -29.91
C ILE A 379 -8.43 -6.45 -31.07
N ALA A 380 -9.21 -5.42 -30.73
CA ALA A 380 -9.41 -4.26 -31.57
C ALA A 380 -8.23 -3.30 -31.44
N CYS A 381 -7.53 -3.05 -32.54
CA CYS A 381 -6.29 -2.29 -32.58
C CYS A 381 -6.34 -1.17 -33.63
N ASN A 382 -5.43 -0.20 -33.49
CA ASN A 382 -5.09 0.73 -34.56
C ASN A 382 -3.61 0.51 -34.95
N PRO A 383 -3.27 0.54 -36.25
CA PRO A 383 -1.91 0.22 -36.72
C PRO A 383 -0.84 1.17 -36.16
N PHE A 384 -1.15 2.42 -35.85
CA PHE A 384 -0.15 3.40 -35.34
C PHE A 384 -0.30 3.71 -33.84
N CYS A 385 -1.09 2.92 -33.12
CA CYS A 385 -1.38 3.18 -31.71
C CYS A 385 -0.31 2.58 -30.79
N THR A 386 0.40 3.43 -30.04
CA THR A 386 1.43 3.01 -29.08
C THR A 386 0.86 2.10 -27.96
N PRO A 387 -0.30 2.39 -27.35
CA PRO A 387 -0.96 1.43 -26.46
C PRO A 387 -1.25 0.05 -27.10
N CYS A 388 -1.58 0.00 -28.39
CA CYS A 388 -1.79 -1.27 -29.11
C CYS A 388 -0.49 -2.06 -29.25
N ALA A 389 0.62 -1.38 -29.57
CA ALA A 389 1.94 -2.01 -29.62
C ALA A 389 2.34 -2.61 -28.25
N LYS A 390 2.07 -1.90 -27.16
CA LYS A 390 2.29 -2.42 -25.79
C LYS A 390 1.41 -3.63 -25.48
N ALA A 391 0.13 -3.60 -25.84
CA ALA A 391 -0.76 -4.75 -25.64
C ALA A 391 -0.27 -5.96 -26.44
N HIS A 392 0.17 -5.75 -27.68
CA HIS A 392 0.73 -6.80 -28.53
C HIS A 392 1.99 -7.42 -27.93
N HIS A 393 2.98 -6.62 -27.50
CA HIS A 393 4.20 -7.14 -26.88
C HIS A 393 3.91 -8.06 -25.68
N ASN A 394 2.92 -7.71 -24.88
CA ASN A 394 2.58 -8.52 -23.73
C ASN A 394 1.74 -9.77 -24.09
N LEU A 395 0.90 -9.69 -25.11
CA LEU A 395 0.23 -10.87 -25.67
C LEU A 395 1.26 -11.89 -26.16
N GLU A 396 2.34 -11.43 -26.80
CA GLU A 396 3.45 -12.28 -27.23
C GLU A 396 4.14 -12.99 -26.06
N ASN A 397 4.28 -12.30 -24.92
CA ASN A 397 4.79 -12.94 -23.71
C ASN A 397 3.86 -14.05 -23.19
N ILE A 398 2.54 -13.89 -23.29
CA ILE A 398 1.58 -14.94 -22.92
C ILE A 398 1.62 -16.08 -23.93
N PHE A 399 1.64 -15.76 -25.22
CA PHE A 399 1.65 -16.73 -26.31
C PHE A 399 2.91 -17.61 -26.28
N SER A 400 4.09 -17.02 -26.06
CA SER A 400 5.35 -17.76 -25.95
C SER A 400 5.38 -18.72 -24.77
N LYS A 401 4.73 -18.39 -23.65
CA LYS A 401 4.59 -19.26 -22.47
C LYS A 401 3.56 -20.37 -22.68
N PHE A 402 2.42 -20.07 -23.33
CA PHE A 402 1.27 -20.97 -23.43
C PHE A 402 0.75 -21.17 -24.88
N PRO A 403 1.60 -21.55 -25.84
CA PRO A 403 1.24 -21.53 -27.28
C PRO A 403 0.10 -22.51 -27.64
N LYS A 404 -0.13 -23.54 -26.82
CA LYS A 404 -1.19 -24.55 -27.05
C LYS A 404 -2.52 -24.23 -26.36
N ARG A 405 -2.58 -23.20 -25.51
CA ARG A 405 -3.77 -22.88 -24.69
C ARG A 405 -4.43 -21.56 -25.07
N VAL A 406 -3.80 -20.77 -25.93
CA VAL A 406 -4.23 -19.43 -26.31
C VAL A 406 -4.35 -19.33 -27.83
N SER A 407 -5.42 -18.69 -28.28
CA SER A 407 -5.60 -18.18 -29.64
C SER A 407 -5.64 -16.66 -29.57
N ILE A 408 -4.90 -16.00 -30.46
CA ILE A 408 -4.82 -14.54 -30.53
C ILE A 408 -5.22 -14.10 -31.94
N THR A 409 -6.18 -13.18 -31.98
CA THR A 409 -6.70 -12.59 -33.20
C THR A 409 -6.66 -11.08 -33.11
N ILE A 410 -6.14 -10.42 -34.16
CA ILE A 410 -6.03 -8.96 -34.20
C ILE A 410 -6.93 -8.42 -35.30
N ARG A 411 -7.83 -7.51 -34.92
CA ARG A 411 -8.72 -6.79 -35.82
C ARG A 411 -8.45 -5.31 -35.73
N PHE A 412 -8.41 -4.64 -36.88
CA PHE A 412 -8.15 -3.22 -36.94
C PHE A 412 -9.45 -2.42 -36.88
N ALA A 413 -9.53 -1.46 -35.96
CA ALA A 413 -10.66 -0.56 -35.82
C ALA A 413 -10.61 0.51 -36.92
N LEU A 414 -11.19 0.18 -38.08
CA LEU A 414 -11.29 1.04 -39.26
C LEU A 414 -12.74 1.50 -39.50
N LEU A 415 -12.92 2.69 -40.05
CA LEU A 415 -14.24 3.27 -40.33
C LEU A 415 -14.59 3.29 -41.83
N THR A 416 -13.59 3.44 -42.69
CA THR A 416 -13.70 3.54 -44.15
C THR A 416 -12.57 2.76 -44.81
N ASN A 417 -12.79 2.35 -46.06
CA ASN A 417 -11.74 1.82 -46.93
C ASN A 417 -11.28 2.95 -47.88
N ASP A 418 -10.66 3.98 -47.30
CA ASP A 418 -10.11 5.10 -48.06
C ASP A 418 -8.62 4.88 -48.28
N ASP A 419 -8.22 4.71 -49.55
CA ASP A 419 -6.82 4.56 -49.93
C ASP A 419 -5.96 5.81 -49.67
N ASN A 420 -6.55 6.94 -49.28
CA ASN A 420 -5.80 8.09 -48.79
C ASN A 420 -5.48 8.00 -47.29
N ASP A 421 -6.22 7.18 -46.52
CA ASP A 421 -5.97 7.00 -45.10
C ASP A 421 -4.72 6.12 -44.90
N ILE A 422 -3.69 6.69 -44.28
CA ILE A 422 -2.44 5.99 -43.98
C ILE A 422 -2.65 4.74 -43.12
N LYS A 423 -3.69 4.69 -42.27
CA LYS A 423 -4.05 3.49 -41.50
C LYS A 423 -4.53 2.38 -42.41
N VAL A 424 -5.38 2.71 -43.40
CA VAL A 424 -5.89 1.74 -44.37
C VAL A 424 -4.73 1.20 -45.21
N LYS A 425 -3.81 2.07 -45.68
CA LYS A 425 -2.59 1.63 -46.37
C LYS A 425 -1.76 0.67 -45.52
N ALA A 426 -1.50 1.00 -44.26
CA ALA A 426 -0.76 0.13 -43.36
C ALA A 426 -1.45 -1.23 -43.18
N VAL A 427 -2.76 -1.22 -42.90
CA VAL A 427 -3.53 -2.46 -42.73
C VAL A 427 -3.54 -3.30 -44.01
N LYS A 428 -3.60 -2.67 -45.20
CA LYS A 428 -3.48 -3.37 -46.49
C LYS A 428 -2.19 -4.18 -46.56
N GLU A 429 -1.05 -3.56 -46.25
CA GLU A 429 0.25 -4.23 -46.28
C GLU A 429 0.37 -5.34 -45.22
N ILE A 430 -0.13 -5.09 -44.00
CA ILE A 430 -0.13 -6.08 -42.91
C ILE A 430 -0.96 -7.31 -43.31
N LEU A 431 -2.16 -7.11 -43.87
CA LEU A 431 -3.04 -8.20 -44.28
C LEU A 431 -2.45 -9.01 -45.43
N LYS A 432 -1.80 -8.36 -46.41
CA LYS A 432 -1.05 -9.06 -47.47
C LYS A 432 0.04 -9.96 -46.87
N ALA A 433 0.87 -9.42 -45.98
CA ALA A 433 1.90 -10.20 -45.28
C ALA A 433 1.32 -11.34 -44.42
N ALA A 434 0.17 -11.11 -43.78
CA ALA A 434 -0.50 -12.08 -42.93
C ALA A 434 -1.02 -13.31 -43.71
N THR A 435 -1.24 -13.21 -45.02
CA THR A 435 -1.62 -14.39 -45.83
C THR A 435 -0.54 -15.49 -45.84
N ILE A 436 0.72 -15.12 -45.64
CA ILE A 436 1.85 -16.05 -45.58
C ILE A 436 2.24 -16.33 -44.13
N SER A 437 2.36 -15.28 -43.31
CA SER A 437 2.87 -15.37 -41.94
C SER A 437 2.08 -14.44 -41.00
N PRO A 438 0.89 -14.84 -40.50
CA PRO A 438 0.05 -14.01 -39.65
C PRO A 438 0.76 -13.41 -38.44
N HIS A 439 1.50 -14.25 -37.72
CA HIS A 439 2.19 -13.89 -36.49
C HIS A 439 3.40 -12.98 -36.72
N GLU A 440 4.27 -13.33 -37.66
CA GLU A 440 5.46 -12.54 -38.00
C GLU A 440 5.09 -11.18 -38.60
N SER A 441 4.05 -11.15 -39.43
CA SER A 441 3.49 -9.94 -40.03
C SER A 441 3.17 -8.89 -38.97
N ILE A 442 2.38 -9.26 -37.96
CA ILE A 442 1.89 -8.29 -36.96
C ILE A 442 2.96 -7.93 -35.92
N ASN A 443 3.81 -8.89 -35.54
CA ASN A 443 4.91 -8.66 -34.61
C ASN A 443 5.95 -7.70 -35.19
N THR A 444 6.28 -7.87 -36.48
CA THR A 444 7.18 -6.96 -37.18
C THR A 444 6.58 -5.57 -37.35
N TRP A 445 5.28 -5.49 -37.65
CA TRP A 445 4.59 -4.20 -37.77
C TRP A 445 4.67 -3.39 -36.49
N TYR A 446 4.28 -3.98 -35.34
CA TYR A 446 4.28 -3.27 -34.06
C TYR A 446 5.67 -2.96 -33.50
N SER A 447 6.71 -3.64 -34.01
CA SER A 447 8.10 -3.33 -33.72
C SER A 447 8.65 -2.13 -34.53
N LEU A 448 8.09 -1.87 -35.72
CA LEU A 448 8.59 -0.84 -36.64
C LEU A 448 7.70 0.41 -36.72
N LEU A 449 6.38 0.22 -36.80
CA LEU A 449 5.36 1.26 -37.02
C LEU A 449 5.65 2.15 -38.24
N ASN A 450 6.24 1.60 -39.30
CA ASN A 450 6.66 2.32 -40.50
C ASN A 450 6.38 1.48 -41.76
N ILE A 451 5.55 2.00 -42.66
CA ILE A 451 5.10 1.30 -43.88
C ILE A 451 6.25 1.00 -44.83
N GLU A 452 7.13 1.97 -45.10
CA GLU A 452 8.20 1.80 -46.08
C GLU A 452 9.20 0.74 -45.63
N LYS A 453 9.64 0.80 -44.37
CA LYS A 453 10.51 -0.24 -43.79
C LYS A 453 9.81 -1.60 -43.77
N TYR A 454 8.53 -1.64 -43.45
CA TYR A 454 7.76 -2.88 -43.43
C TYR A 454 7.70 -3.55 -44.81
N LYS A 455 7.46 -2.78 -45.89
CA LYS A 455 7.45 -3.28 -47.28
C LYS A 455 8.79 -3.87 -47.71
N THR A 456 9.92 -3.35 -47.20
CA THR A 456 11.23 -3.92 -47.53
C THR A 456 11.44 -5.33 -46.94
N LEU A 457 10.72 -5.67 -45.88
CA LEU A 457 10.79 -6.98 -45.21
C LEU A 457 9.78 -7.97 -45.77
N PHE A 458 8.57 -7.51 -46.10
CA PHE A 458 7.51 -8.33 -46.68
C PHE A 458 7.22 -7.91 -48.11
N ASN A 459 7.90 -8.55 -49.07
CA ASN A 459 7.62 -8.39 -50.49
C ASN A 459 6.60 -9.42 -50.96
N VAL A 460 5.32 -9.17 -50.68
CA VAL A 460 4.22 -10.06 -51.06
C VAL A 460 3.61 -9.61 -52.38
N ALA A 461 3.29 -10.57 -53.26
CA ALA A 461 2.55 -10.30 -54.48
C ALA A 461 1.22 -9.59 -54.20
N ASP A 462 0.68 -8.88 -55.18
CA ASP A 462 -0.57 -8.16 -55.01
C ASP A 462 -1.74 -9.15 -54.92
N ILE A 463 -2.11 -9.47 -53.67
CA ILE A 463 -3.25 -10.33 -53.33
C ILE A 463 -4.46 -9.44 -53.07
N ASP A 464 -5.62 -9.82 -53.63
CA ASP A 464 -6.88 -9.15 -53.32
C ASP A 464 -7.28 -9.40 -51.86
N ILE A 465 -7.24 -8.33 -51.08
CA ILE A 465 -7.56 -8.33 -49.64
C ILE A 465 -8.82 -7.52 -49.31
N GLU A 466 -9.57 -7.10 -50.33
CA GLU A 466 -10.69 -6.16 -50.19
C GLU A 466 -11.76 -6.71 -49.24
N ASN A 467 -12.07 -8.01 -49.35
CA ASN A 467 -13.01 -8.69 -48.46
C ASN A 467 -12.57 -8.67 -46.99
N TYR A 468 -11.27 -8.80 -46.72
CA TYR A 468 -10.73 -8.82 -45.36
C TYR A 468 -10.74 -7.43 -44.72
N ILE A 469 -10.46 -6.38 -45.51
CA ILE A 469 -10.57 -5.01 -45.02
C ILE A 469 -12.00 -4.63 -44.71
N ASN A 470 -12.92 -4.97 -45.63
CA ASN A 470 -14.34 -4.73 -45.40
C ASN A 470 -14.86 -5.51 -44.19
N TYR A 471 -14.32 -6.70 -43.91
CA TYR A 471 -14.60 -7.43 -42.68
C TYR A 471 -14.19 -6.64 -41.43
N HIS A 472 -12.96 -6.10 -41.38
CA HIS A 472 -12.48 -5.29 -40.25
C HIS A 472 -13.37 -4.04 -40.04
N ILE A 473 -13.74 -3.34 -41.11
CA ILE A 473 -14.59 -2.13 -41.05
C ILE A 473 -15.99 -2.48 -40.55
N ASN A 474 -16.61 -3.51 -41.12
CA ASN A 474 -17.97 -3.92 -40.76
C ASN A 474 -18.03 -4.39 -39.30
N TRP A 475 -17.04 -5.18 -38.87
CA TRP A 475 -16.92 -5.60 -37.49
C TRP A 475 -16.74 -4.41 -36.53
N SER A 476 -15.83 -3.47 -36.85
CA SER A 476 -15.57 -2.30 -36.01
C SER A 476 -16.80 -1.42 -35.82
N LYS A 477 -17.61 -1.24 -36.88
CA LYS A 477 -18.89 -0.52 -36.81
C LYS A 477 -19.93 -1.27 -35.99
N LYS A 478 -20.07 -2.58 -36.23
CA LYS A 478 -21.07 -3.43 -35.55
C LYS A 478 -20.83 -3.51 -34.05
N VAL A 479 -19.58 -3.68 -33.63
CA VAL A 479 -19.18 -3.78 -32.21
C VAL A 479 -19.04 -2.40 -31.54
N ASN A 480 -19.05 -1.32 -32.33
CA ASN A 480 -18.91 0.06 -31.88
C ASN A 480 -17.64 0.28 -31.03
N ILE A 481 -16.47 0.00 -31.63
CA ILE A 481 -15.17 0.18 -30.95
C ILE A 481 -14.88 1.66 -30.70
N MET A 482 -15.07 2.11 -29.46
CA MET A 482 -14.85 3.51 -29.05
C MET A 482 -13.39 3.84 -28.72
N LYS A 483 -12.58 2.83 -28.36
CA LYS A 483 -11.18 2.99 -27.93
C LYS A 483 -10.30 1.83 -28.38
N THR A 484 -9.00 2.08 -28.52
CA THR A 484 -8.00 1.04 -28.84
C THR A 484 -6.80 1.11 -27.87
N PRO A 485 -6.25 -0.03 -27.44
CA PRO A 485 -6.75 -1.38 -27.68
C PRO A 485 -8.05 -1.65 -26.90
N THR A 486 -8.98 -2.37 -27.53
CA THR A 486 -10.11 -3.00 -26.82
C THR A 486 -9.95 -4.51 -26.94
N ILE A 487 -10.09 -5.22 -25.82
CA ILE A 487 -9.75 -6.64 -25.74
C ILE A 487 -11.01 -7.42 -25.39
N PHE A 488 -11.20 -8.52 -26.11
CA PHE A 488 -12.27 -9.46 -25.89
C PHE A 488 -11.67 -10.80 -25.50
N LEU A 489 -12.14 -11.36 -24.39
CA LEU A 489 -11.84 -12.71 -23.95
C LEU A 489 -13.08 -13.57 -24.17
N ASN A 490 -12.96 -14.61 -25.00
CA ASN A 490 -14.04 -15.55 -25.29
C ASN A 490 -15.36 -14.85 -25.65
N GLY A 491 -15.30 -13.85 -26.53
CA GLY A 491 -16.46 -13.11 -27.02
C GLY A 491 -16.99 -12.01 -26.09
N ARG A 492 -16.41 -11.80 -24.90
CA ARG A 492 -16.79 -10.75 -23.96
C ARG A 492 -15.70 -9.71 -23.81
N GLN A 493 -16.07 -8.43 -23.80
CA GLN A 493 -15.11 -7.35 -23.57
C GLN A 493 -14.54 -7.43 -22.16
N ILE A 494 -13.24 -7.20 -22.00
CA ILE A 494 -12.61 -7.11 -20.68
C ILE A 494 -13.14 -5.85 -19.96
N PRO A 495 -13.57 -5.94 -18.69
CA PRO A 495 -14.07 -4.78 -17.95
C PRO A 495 -13.01 -3.68 -17.80
N GLU A 496 -13.40 -2.42 -17.91
CA GLU A 496 -12.48 -1.26 -17.89
C GLU A 496 -11.68 -1.12 -16.58
N LEU A 497 -12.15 -1.74 -15.50
CA LEU A 497 -11.46 -1.77 -14.21
C LEU A 497 -10.07 -2.43 -14.30
N TYR A 498 -9.88 -3.34 -15.27
CA TYR A 498 -8.67 -4.13 -15.42
C TYR A 498 -7.72 -3.48 -16.41
N SER A 499 -6.53 -3.14 -15.94
CA SER A 499 -5.43 -2.78 -16.83
C SER A 499 -4.92 -4.02 -17.57
N TRP A 500 -4.17 -3.81 -18.64
CA TRP A 500 -3.52 -4.92 -19.35
C TRP A 500 -2.62 -5.76 -18.40
N THR A 501 -1.88 -5.11 -17.51
CA THR A 501 -1.03 -5.81 -16.53
C THR A 501 -1.84 -6.61 -15.52
N ASP A 502 -3.02 -6.12 -15.11
CA ASP A 502 -3.92 -6.88 -14.23
C ASP A 502 -4.42 -8.15 -14.95
N PHE A 503 -4.83 -7.99 -16.21
CA PHE A 503 -5.31 -9.08 -17.06
C PHE A 503 -4.23 -10.15 -17.32
N ALA A 504 -3.02 -9.74 -17.71
CA ALA A 504 -1.93 -10.66 -17.99
C ALA A 504 -1.58 -11.53 -16.77
N ASN A 505 -1.50 -10.92 -15.58
CA ASN A 505 -1.24 -11.65 -14.33
C ASN A 505 -2.36 -12.64 -14.00
N LEU A 506 -3.62 -12.25 -14.18
CA LEU A 506 -4.78 -13.12 -13.95
C LEU A 506 -4.78 -14.33 -14.89
N ILE A 507 -4.53 -14.11 -16.18
CA ILE A 507 -4.54 -15.19 -17.17
C ILE A 507 -3.36 -16.12 -16.98
N GLU A 508 -2.17 -15.59 -16.67
CA GLU A 508 -1.02 -16.43 -16.36
C GLU A 508 -1.28 -17.30 -15.12
N TYR A 509 -1.93 -16.74 -14.09
CA TYR A 509 -2.39 -17.50 -12.93
C TYR A 509 -3.38 -18.61 -13.31
N GLU A 510 -4.43 -18.30 -14.07
CA GLU A 510 -5.43 -19.30 -14.51
C GLU A 510 -4.87 -20.37 -15.45
N LEU A 511 -3.81 -20.06 -16.21
CA LEU A 511 -3.16 -21.00 -17.11
C LEU A 511 -2.17 -21.91 -16.39
N ASN A 512 -1.64 -21.50 -15.24
CA ASN A 512 -0.73 -22.30 -14.42
C ASN A 512 -1.47 -23.17 -13.38
N SER A 513 -2.65 -22.75 -12.93
CA SER A 513 -3.57 -23.56 -12.12
C SER A 513 -4.19 -24.69 -12.93
#